data_AF-A0A918GXB3-F1
#
_entry.id   AF-A0A918GXB3-F1
#
_cell.length_a   1.000
_cell.length_b   1.000
_cell.length_c   1.000
_cell.angle_alpha   90.00
_cell.angle_beta   90.00
_cell.angle_gamma   90.00
#
_symmetry.space_group_name_H-M   'P 1'
#
loop_
_entity.id
_entity.type
_entity.pdbx_description
1 polymer ?
#
loop_
_entity_poly.entity_id
_entity_poly.type
_entity_poly.pdbx_seq_one_letter_code
_entity_poly.pdbx_strand_id
1 'polypeptide(L)'
;MTTGVRKTRPAASTLEYIDDTREDLYCAPAPTAAEGAPQPDAGPPWAECVLCREPTEYPESTKGITLCPVCEWREAERTACSG
;
A
#
# COMPACT_ATOMS: atom_id res chain seq x y z
N MET A 1 -29.66 33.06 -44.48
CA MET A 1 -29.91 33.82 -43.24
C MET A 1 -29.90 32.79 -42.10
N THR A 2 -28.71 32.51 -41.57
CA THR A 2 -28.50 31.37 -40.67
C THR A 2 -28.43 31.89 -39.24
N THR A 3 -29.49 31.67 -38.47
CA THR A 3 -29.61 32.17 -37.09
C THR A 3 -28.63 31.42 -36.19
N GLY A 4 -27.61 32.13 -35.69
CA GLY A 4 -26.60 31.58 -34.80
C GLY A 4 -27.17 31.20 -33.43
N VAL A 5 -26.99 29.95 -33.04
CA VAL A 5 -27.28 29.47 -31.68
C VAL A 5 -26.21 30.04 -30.75
N ARG A 6 -26.56 31.08 -29.99
CA ARG A 6 -25.73 31.54 -28.87
C ARG A 6 -25.78 30.46 -27.78
N LYS A 7 -24.70 29.69 -27.64
CA LYS A 7 -24.55 28.67 -26.60
C LYS A 7 -24.45 29.39 -25.24
N THR A 8 -25.57 29.52 -24.53
CA THR A 8 -25.55 29.86 -23.11
C THR A 8 -24.91 28.71 -22.36
N ARG A 9 -23.79 28.98 -21.70
CA ARG A 9 -23.09 28.05 -20.82
C ARG A 9 -23.90 27.93 -19.52
N PRO A 10 -24.51 26.79 -19.17
CA PRO A 10 -25.15 26.66 -17.87
C PRO A 10 -24.08 26.61 -16.78
N ALA A 11 -24.35 27.27 -15.66
CA ALA A 11 -23.58 27.13 -14.43
C ALA A 11 -23.87 25.75 -13.83
N ALA A 12 -22.81 25.06 -13.40
CA ALA A 12 -22.79 23.81 -12.63
C ALA A 12 -23.36 22.55 -13.33
N SER A 13 -22.46 21.72 -13.87
CA SER A 13 -22.69 20.29 -14.11
C SER A 13 -21.98 19.51 -13.00
N THR A 14 -22.71 19.12 -11.96
CA THR A 14 -22.20 18.36 -10.81
C THR A 14 -22.15 16.85 -11.09
N LEU A 15 -21.66 16.42 -12.27
CA LEU A 15 -21.60 14.99 -12.58
C LEU A 15 -20.59 14.53 -13.65
N GLU A 16 -19.63 15.37 -14.08
CA GLU A 16 -18.58 14.95 -15.05
C GLU A 16 -17.15 15.22 -14.56
N TYR A 17 -16.96 15.56 -13.28
CA TYR A 17 -15.64 15.59 -12.64
C TYR A 17 -15.53 14.39 -11.71
N ILE A 18 -15.33 13.22 -12.30
CA ILE A 18 -14.81 12.05 -11.59
C ILE A 18 -13.31 12.33 -11.44
N ASP A 19 -12.93 13.25 -10.55
CA ASP A 19 -12.43 13.01 -9.19
C ASP A 19 -10.89 12.88 -9.23
N ASP A 20 -10.23 14.00 -9.52
CA ASP A 20 -8.77 14.22 -9.46
C ASP A 20 -8.22 13.78 -8.08
N THR A 21 -9.02 13.99 -7.03
CA THR A 21 -8.78 13.45 -5.71
C THR A 21 -8.76 11.92 -5.65
N ARG A 22 -9.50 11.17 -6.47
CA ARG A 22 -9.51 9.69 -6.50
C ARG A 22 -8.24 9.13 -7.10
N GLU A 23 -7.66 9.85 -8.06
CA GLU A 23 -6.37 9.52 -8.66
C GLU A 23 -5.24 9.81 -7.66
N ASP A 24 -5.30 10.93 -6.94
CA ASP A 24 -4.34 11.27 -5.87
C ASP A 24 -4.50 10.43 -4.59
N LEU A 25 -5.69 9.88 -4.35
CA LEU A 25 -5.96 8.95 -3.26
C LEU A 25 -5.56 7.51 -3.60
N TYR A 26 -5.10 7.25 -4.84
CA TYR A 26 -4.62 5.92 -5.21
C TYR A 26 -3.26 5.65 -4.57
N CYS A 27 -3.22 4.66 -3.67
CA CYS A 27 -2.08 4.34 -2.79
C CYS A 27 -1.80 5.39 -1.70
N ALA A 28 -2.73 6.29 -1.40
CA ALA A 28 -2.63 7.09 -0.19
C ALA A 28 -2.83 6.17 1.04
N PRO A 29 -1.92 6.18 2.03
CA PRO A 29 -2.18 5.47 3.28
C PRO A 29 -3.42 6.10 3.92
N ALA A 30 -4.35 5.26 4.38
CA ALA A 30 -5.46 5.74 5.20
C ALA A 30 -4.89 6.53 6.39
N PRO A 31 -5.51 7.64 6.83
CA PRO A 31 -5.02 8.36 8.00
C PRO A 31 -4.99 7.39 9.18
N THR A 32 -3.79 7.00 9.59
CA THR A 32 -3.58 6.01 10.64
C THR A 32 -3.83 6.68 11.99
N ALA A 33 -5.09 6.80 12.38
CA ALA A 33 -5.44 7.03 13.78
C ALA A 33 -5.20 5.73 14.54
N ALA A 34 -3.96 5.49 14.94
CA ALA A 34 -3.58 4.35 15.77
C ALA A 34 -2.64 4.79 16.90
N GLU A 35 -3.01 5.87 17.60
CA GLU A 35 -2.46 6.17 18.92
C GLU A 35 -3.20 5.29 19.94
N GLY A 36 -2.67 4.10 20.22
CA GLY A 36 -3.18 3.22 21.28
C GLY A 36 -3.69 1.85 20.84
N ALA A 37 -3.24 1.31 19.70
CA ALA A 37 -3.40 -0.13 19.48
C ALA A 37 -2.63 -0.88 20.58
N PRO A 38 -3.24 -1.87 21.26
CA PRO A 38 -2.51 -2.72 22.19
C PRO A 38 -1.32 -3.32 21.44
N GLN A 39 -0.10 -3.11 21.95
CA GLN A 39 1.06 -3.87 21.49
C GLN A 39 0.65 -5.34 21.68
N PRO A 40 0.59 -6.17 20.62
CA PRO A 40 0.30 -7.58 20.80
C PRO A 40 1.30 -8.06 21.85
N ASP A 41 0.76 -8.61 22.93
CA ASP A 41 1.47 -9.41 23.92
C ASP A 41 2.56 -10.15 23.17
N ALA A 42 3.82 -9.74 23.42
CA ALA A 42 4.96 -10.18 22.63
C ALA A 42 4.90 -11.70 22.66
N GLY A 43 4.50 -12.30 21.54
CA GLY A 43 4.26 -13.73 21.44
C GLY A 43 5.53 -14.51 21.76
N PRO A 44 5.59 -15.80 21.40
CA PRO A 44 6.88 -16.48 21.34
C PRO A 44 7.90 -15.57 20.64
N PRO A 45 9.18 -15.56 21.06
CA PRO A 45 10.18 -14.70 20.43
C PRO A 45 10.09 -14.89 18.91
N TRP A 46 9.76 -13.81 18.21
CA TRP A 46 9.70 -13.80 16.76
C TRP A 46 11.12 -13.95 16.24
N ALA A 47 11.31 -14.79 15.23
CA ALA A 47 12.64 -14.88 14.63
C ALA A 47 13.03 -13.53 14.00
N GLU A 48 14.29 -13.12 14.11
CA GLU A 48 14.80 -11.95 13.42
C GLU A 48 15.23 -12.28 11.99
N CYS A 49 14.84 -11.45 11.03
CA CYS A 49 15.31 -11.58 9.65
C CYS A 49 16.81 -11.27 9.54
N VAL A 50 17.59 -12.15 8.91
CA VAL A 50 19.06 -11.96 8.81
C VAL A 50 19.47 -10.74 7.98
N LEU A 51 18.60 -10.27 7.07
CA LEU A 51 18.86 -9.12 6.19
C LEU A 51 18.46 -7.78 6.80
N CYS A 52 17.23 -7.66 7.32
CA CYS A 52 16.70 -6.39 7.81
C CYS A 52 16.66 -6.25 9.34
N ARG A 53 16.87 -7.35 10.09
CA ARG A 53 16.81 -7.39 11.57
C ARG A 53 15.47 -6.97 12.16
N GLU A 54 14.41 -7.07 11.36
CA GLU A 54 13.04 -6.92 11.85
C GLU A 54 12.49 -8.28 12.31
N PRO A 55 11.64 -8.30 13.35
CA PRO A 55 10.95 -9.50 13.77
C PRO A 55 10.04 -9.99 12.64
N THR A 56 10.11 -11.28 12.34
CA THR A 56 9.28 -11.91 11.31
C THR A 56 7.90 -12.29 11.86
N GLU A 57 6.96 -12.59 10.97
CA GLU A 57 5.65 -13.17 11.34
C GLU A 57 5.78 -14.64 11.84
N TYR A 58 6.98 -15.23 11.81
CA TYR A 58 7.21 -16.60 12.23
C TYR A 58 7.87 -16.65 13.62
N PRO A 59 7.38 -17.51 14.53
CA PRO A 59 8.04 -17.71 15.82
C PRO A 59 9.40 -18.40 15.61
N GLU A 60 10.37 -18.17 16.51
CA GLU A 60 11.68 -18.83 16.49
C GLU A 60 11.60 -20.38 16.48
N SER A 61 10.50 -20.94 16.95
CA SER A 61 10.21 -22.38 16.91
C SER A 61 10.06 -22.93 15.48
N THR A 62 9.78 -22.07 14.49
CA THR A 62 9.65 -22.46 13.07
C THR A 62 11.04 -22.64 12.46
N LYS A 63 11.54 -23.88 12.46
CA LYS A 63 12.84 -24.19 11.87
C LYS A 63 12.82 -24.09 10.35
N GLY A 64 13.81 -23.39 9.78
CA GLY A 64 14.08 -23.39 8.34
C GLY A 64 13.79 -22.08 7.61
N ILE A 65 13.15 -21.09 8.26
CA ILE A 65 12.89 -19.78 7.66
C ILE A 65 13.83 -18.75 8.32
N THR A 66 14.76 -18.21 7.55
CA THR A 66 15.76 -17.21 8.01
C THR A 66 15.50 -15.79 7.48
N LEU A 67 14.56 -15.66 6.54
CA LEU A 67 14.16 -14.39 5.92
C LEU A 67 12.70 -14.07 6.26
N CYS A 68 12.38 -12.78 6.38
CA CYS A 68 10.99 -12.35 6.42
C CYS A 68 10.34 -12.51 5.02
N PRO A 69 9.01 -12.63 4.92
CA PRO A 69 8.31 -12.79 3.64
C PRO A 69 8.64 -11.72 2.59
N VAL A 70 8.88 -10.47 3.04
CA VAL A 70 9.27 -9.37 2.15
C VAL A 70 10.67 -9.59 1.56
N CYS A 71 11.63 -10.00 2.39
CA CYS A 71 12.99 -10.27 1.95
C CYS A 71 13.05 -11.51 1.06
N GLU A 72 12.30 -12.56 1.37
CA GLU A 72 12.21 -13.77 0.55
C GLU A 72 11.75 -13.46 -0.88
N TRP A 73 10.67 -12.68 -1.03
CA TRP A 73 10.19 -12.27 -2.34
C TRP A 73 11.20 -11.39 -3.10
N ARG A 74 11.87 -10.45 -2.41
CA ARG A 74 12.88 -9.59 -3.04
C ARG A 74 14.09 -10.36 -3.57
N GLU A 75 14.55 -11.37 -2.83
CA GLU A 75 15.67 -12.22 -3.28
C GLU A 75 15.25 -13.11 -4.46
N ALA A 76 14.00 -13.59 -4.47
CA ALA A 76 13.43 -14.30 -5.61
C ALA A 76 13.32 -13.40 -6.86
N GLU A 77 12.82 -12.17 -6.71
CA GLU A 77 12.73 -11.18 -7.79
C GLU A 77 14.11 -10.87 -8.38
N ARG A 78 15.11 -10.61 -7.52
CA ARG A 78 16.50 -10.38 -7.95
C ARG A 78 17.05 -11.54 -8.76
N THR A 79 16.79 -12.77 -8.32
CA THR A 79 17.24 -13.98 -9.04
C THR A 79 16.50 -14.13 -10.36
N ALA A 80 15.22 -13.77 -10.42
CA ALA A 80 14.42 -13.84 -11.65
C ALA A 80 14.84 -12.79 -12.70
N CYS A 81 15.33 -11.63 -12.26
CA CYS A 81 15.62 -10.48 -13.12
C CYS A 81 17.13 -10.18 -13.32
N SER A 82 18.05 -11.03 -12.83
CA SER A 82 19.51 -10.84 -12.93
C SER A 82 20.15 -11.45 -14.19
N GLY A 83 19.35 -11.69 -15.24
CA GLY A 83 19.78 -12.25 -16.52
C GLY A 83 20.71 -11.35 -17.34
#